data_AF-A0A4U5TXD3-F1
#
_entry.id   AF-A0A4U5TXD3-F1
#
_cell.length_a   1.000
_cell.length_b   1.000
_cell.length_c   1.000
_cell.angle_alpha   90.00
_cell.angle_beta   90.00
_cell.angle_gamma   90.00
#
_symmetry.space_group_name_H-M   'P 1'
#
loop_
_entity.id
_entity.type
_entity.pdbx_description
1 polymer ?
#
loop_
_entity_poly.entity_id
_entity_poly.type
_entity_poly.pdbx_seq_one_letter_code
_entity_poly.pdbx_strand_id
1 'polypeptide(L)'
;MSICQYRGQKNVHLNKNFFLRHASAARSETFINLREVCSRFSMPPGEYLIVPSTFEPHKNGDFCVRVFTEKQADFQELDDPVESRVEKIEIDEDDVDDRFRSLFGQLAGADCEISAFELQKILNKVVTKRSDIQTSGFSLSTCRNMVNLLDKDGSGKLGLLEFKVLWTKIENFLNVYRKKDVDNSGTMSSTEMRTAVEEAGFSLNNPLHQVLVARYSEADLTIDFDNFVGCLVRLETMFNTFYTLDTNNSGTIELNIMEVRSCS
;
A
#
# COMPACT_ATOMS: atom_id res chain seq x y z
N MET A 1 25.14 -2.39 11.37
CA MET A 1 24.22 -3.52 11.64
C MET A 1 23.96 -3.62 13.13
N SER A 2 22.71 -3.85 13.53
CA SER A 2 22.31 -4.02 14.93
C SER A 2 21.65 -5.39 15.13
N ILE A 3 21.82 -5.98 16.31
CA ILE A 3 21.20 -7.24 16.71
C ILE A 3 20.33 -6.97 17.95
N CYS A 4 19.04 -7.24 17.87
CA CYS A 4 18.10 -7.05 18.97
C CYS A 4 17.59 -8.41 19.47
N GLN A 5 17.46 -8.58 20.79
CA GLN A 5 16.78 -9.76 21.32
C GLN A 5 15.31 -9.67 20.96
N TYR A 6 14.77 -10.75 20.44
CA TYR A 6 13.39 -10.84 19.99
C TYR A 6 12.74 -12.10 20.58
N ARG A 7 11.41 -12.13 20.73
CA ARG A 7 10.69 -13.31 21.20
C ARG A 7 9.35 -13.43 20.49
N GLY A 8 9.19 -14.50 19.71
CA GLY A 8 7.89 -15.18 19.57
C GLY A 8 6.86 -14.62 18.59
N GLN A 9 7.19 -13.73 17.64
CA GLN A 9 6.29 -13.49 16.49
C GLN A 9 7.03 -13.73 15.16
N LYS A 10 6.59 -14.73 14.41
CA LYS A 10 7.06 -14.98 13.04
C LYS A 10 6.18 -14.18 12.08
N ASN A 11 6.74 -13.74 10.95
CA ASN A 11 6.05 -13.00 9.88
C ASN A 11 5.45 -11.64 10.31
N VAL A 12 6.25 -10.78 10.93
CA VAL A 12 5.82 -9.44 11.36
C VAL A 12 6.93 -8.42 11.13
N HIS A 13 6.66 -7.36 10.39
CA HIS A 13 7.54 -6.21 10.34
C HIS A 13 7.48 -5.42 11.67
N LEU A 14 8.63 -5.26 12.34
CA LEU A 14 8.67 -4.55 13.61
C LEU A 14 8.64 -3.04 13.41
N ASN A 15 7.66 -2.38 14.01
CA ASN A 15 7.51 -0.92 13.91
C ASN A 15 8.52 -0.14 14.77
N LYS A 16 8.56 1.18 14.58
CA LYS A 16 9.42 2.12 15.32
C LYS A 16 9.34 1.96 16.85
N ASN A 17 8.17 1.66 17.40
CA ASN A 17 7.99 1.54 18.85
C ASN A 17 8.76 0.36 19.44
N PHE A 18 8.96 -0.72 18.68
CA PHE A 18 9.79 -1.84 19.12
C PHE A 18 11.23 -1.37 19.39
N PHE A 19 11.85 -0.71 18.41
CA PHE A 19 13.24 -0.26 18.50
C PHE A 19 13.47 0.87 19.51
N LEU A 20 12.43 1.68 19.81
CA LEU A 20 12.49 2.68 20.87
C LEU A 20 12.48 2.07 22.28
N ARG A 21 11.91 0.87 22.43
CA ARG A 21 11.74 0.19 23.74
C ARG A 21 12.75 -0.92 23.98
N HIS A 22 13.43 -1.40 22.94
CA HIS A 22 14.39 -2.50 23.02
C HIS A 22 15.78 -2.02 22.62
N ALA A 23 16.72 -2.08 23.57
CA ALA A 23 18.13 -1.85 23.29
C ALA A 23 18.71 -2.99 22.42
N SER A 24 19.70 -2.67 21.60
CA SER A 24 20.45 -3.68 20.87
C SER A 24 21.23 -4.57 21.83
N ALA A 25 21.13 -5.89 21.63
CA ALA A 25 21.91 -6.89 22.34
C ALA A 25 23.36 -6.95 21.83
N ALA A 26 23.56 -6.67 20.54
CA ALA A 26 24.86 -6.53 19.91
C ALA A 26 24.78 -5.58 18.71
N ARG A 27 25.92 -5.08 18.25
CA ARG A 27 26.02 -4.20 17.06
C ARG A 27 27.41 -4.32 16.44
N SER A 28 27.51 -4.01 15.16
CA SER A 28 28.81 -3.77 14.51
C SER A 28 29.52 -2.61 15.21
N GLU A 29 30.82 -2.75 15.48
CA GLU A 29 31.60 -1.77 16.25
C GLU A 29 31.61 -0.38 15.60
N THR A 30 31.71 -0.30 14.27
CA THR A 30 31.70 0.95 13.52
C THR A 30 30.90 0.81 12.22
N PHE A 31 30.21 1.89 11.84
CA PHE A 31 29.76 2.07 10.46
C PHE A 31 30.95 2.54 9.66
N ILE A 32 31.49 1.65 8.83
CA ILE A 32 32.67 1.90 8.01
C ILE A 32 32.32 1.69 6.54
N ASN A 33 32.88 2.53 5.67
CA ASN A 33 32.69 2.42 4.23
C ASN A 33 33.59 1.32 3.64
N LEU A 34 33.26 0.07 3.97
CA LEU A 34 33.88 -1.13 3.42
C LEU A 34 32.82 -1.97 2.72
N ARG A 35 33.25 -2.76 1.74
CA ARG A 35 32.39 -3.71 1.02
C ARG A 35 31.74 -4.74 1.95
N GLU A 36 32.43 -5.13 3.02
CA GLU A 36 31.93 -6.07 4.01
C GLU A 36 32.29 -5.58 5.42
N VAL A 37 31.32 -5.70 6.33
CA VAL A 37 31.51 -5.51 7.77
C VAL A 37 31.22 -6.84 8.45
N CYS A 38 32.24 -7.44 9.05
CA CYS A 38 32.14 -8.71 9.75
C CYS A 38 32.32 -8.49 11.26
N SER A 39 31.59 -9.23 12.08
CA SER A 39 31.68 -9.17 13.54
C SER A 39 31.41 -10.56 14.12
N ARG A 40 32.13 -10.91 15.18
CA ARG A 40 31.95 -12.16 15.92
C ARG A 40 31.29 -11.86 17.25
N PHE A 41 30.22 -12.58 17.55
CA PHE A 41 29.46 -12.44 18.78
C PHE A 41 29.38 -13.76 19.54
N SER A 42 29.30 -13.68 20.87
CA SER A 42 28.91 -14.78 21.74
C SER A 42 27.69 -14.31 22.52
N MET A 43 26.54 -14.94 22.27
CA MET A 43 25.26 -14.56 22.84
C MET A 43 24.61 -15.76 23.54
N PRO A 44 23.80 -15.54 24.60
CA PRO A 44 23.00 -16.59 25.19
C PRO A 44 22.07 -17.26 24.15
N PRO A 45 21.63 -18.51 24.35
CA PRO A 45 20.60 -19.11 23.50
C PRO A 45 19.32 -18.28 23.49
N GLY A 46 18.80 -17.99 22.29
CA GLY A 46 17.59 -17.20 22.11
C GLY A 46 17.35 -16.80 20.66
N GLU A 47 16.27 -16.04 20.45
CA GLU A 47 15.91 -15.48 19.15
C GLU A 47 16.44 -14.03 19.04
N TYR A 48 17.00 -13.72 17.88
CA TYR A 48 17.66 -12.45 17.62
C TYR A 48 17.25 -11.91 16.25
N LEU A 49 16.98 -10.60 16.19
CA LEU A 49 16.72 -9.88 14.95
C LEU A 49 18.00 -9.19 14.49
N ILE A 50 18.39 -9.41 13.24
CA ILE A 50 19.49 -8.70 12.60
C ILE A 50 18.91 -7.58 11.72
N VAL A 51 19.31 -6.34 11.98
CA VAL A 51 18.91 -5.16 11.18
C VAL A 51 20.13 -4.63 10.42
N PRO A 52 20.28 -5.00 9.13
CA PRO A 52 21.27 -4.40 8.24
C PRO A 52 20.80 -3.00 7.79
N SER A 53 21.71 -2.02 7.79
CA SER A 53 21.41 -0.66 7.35
C SER A 53 22.70 0.07 6.93
N THR A 54 22.56 1.14 6.17
CA THR A 54 23.56 2.19 6.03
C THR A 54 23.55 3.11 7.25
N PHE A 55 24.54 4.00 7.35
CA PHE A 55 24.60 5.00 8.43
C PHE A 55 23.54 6.09 8.23
N GLU A 56 23.51 6.69 7.04
CA GLU A 56 22.50 7.67 6.66
C GLU A 56 21.30 6.99 6.01
N PRO A 57 20.07 7.52 6.19
CA PRO A 57 18.90 7.07 5.46
C PRO A 57 18.99 7.43 3.96
N HIS A 58 18.06 6.90 3.17
CA HIS A 58 17.91 7.20 1.73
C HIS A 58 19.15 6.87 0.87
N LYS A 59 19.92 5.85 1.26
CA LYS A 59 20.99 5.29 0.44
C LYS A 59 20.50 3.99 -0.19
N ASN A 60 20.46 3.98 -1.52
CA ASN A 60 20.13 2.77 -2.27
C ASN A 60 21.34 1.82 -2.29
N GLY A 61 21.09 0.53 -2.14
CA GLY A 61 22.12 -0.49 -2.27
C GLY A 61 21.60 -1.89 -1.99
N ASP A 62 22.17 -2.86 -2.71
CA ASP A 62 21.94 -4.28 -2.47
C ASP A 62 22.94 -4.80 -1.44
N PHE A 63 22.51 -5.77 -0.63
CA PHE A 63 23.37 -6.38 0.38
C PHE A 63 23.09 -7.87 0.53
N CYS A 64 24.02 -8.58 1.15
CA CYS A 64 23.87 -9.98 1.53
C CYS A 64 24.31 -10.14 2.98
N VAL A 65 23.46 -10.73 3.82
CA VAL A 65 23.81 -11.09 5.20
C VAL A 65 24.14 -12.57 5.24
N ARG A 66 25.32 -12.91 5.78
CA ARG A 66 25.75 -14.29 6.00
C ARG A 66 25.99 -14.48 7.49
N VAL A 67 25.41 -15.53 8.07
CA VAL A 67 25.58 -15.86 9.48
C VAL A 67 26.24 -17.22 9.60
N PHE A 68 27.32 -17.27 10.37
CA PHE A 68 28.07 -18.49 10.66
C PHE A 68 27.95 -18.80 12.14
N THR A 69 27.44 -19.98 12.48
CA THR A 69 27.24 -20.42 13.86
C THR A 69 28.00 -21.71 14.14
N GLU A 70 28.51 -21.86 15.36
CA GLU A 70 29.18 -23.09 15.80
C GLU A 70 28.20 -24.27 15.92
N LYS A 71 26.97 -23.97 16.33
CA LYS A 71 25.86 -24.92 16.46
C LYS A 71 24.80 -24.61 15.41
N GLN A 72 23.94 -25.59 15.12
CA GLN A 72 22.78 -25.37 14.25
C GLN A 72 21.94 -24.21 14.77
N ALA A 73 21.58 -23.29 13.88
CA ALA A 73 20.72 -22.16 14.14
C ALA A 73 19.78 -21.97 12.95
N ASP A 74 18.53 -21.64 13.24
CA ASP A 74 17.54 -21.36 12.22
C ASP A 74 17.62 -19.88 11.80
N PHE A 75 17.40 -19.63 10.51
CA PHE A 75 17.40 -18.30 9.93
C PHE A 75 16.13 -18.10 9.11
N GLN A 76 15.48 -16.95 9.31
CA GLN A 76 14.28 -16.58 8.58
C GLN A 76 14.32 -15.07 8.32
N GLU A 77 13.89 -14.66 7.12
CA GLU A 77 13.56 -13.27 6.85
C GLU A 77 12.28 -12.90 7.59
N LEU A 78 12.33 -11.79 8.34
CA LEU A 78 11.19 -11.29 9.09
C LEU A 78 10.52 -10.17 8.29
N ASP A 79 9.37 -10.49 7.70
CA ASP A 79 8.57 -9.57 6.91
C ASP A 79 7.09 -9.89 7.04
N ASP A 80 6.23 -8.97 6.59
CA ASP A 80 4.79 -9.15 6.61
C ASP A 80 4.31 -10.10 5.50
N PRO A 81 3.25 -10.89 5.73
CA PRO A 81 2.63 -11.69 4.69
C PRO A 81 1.99 -10.79 3.63
N VAL A 82 1.79 -11.33 2.42
CA VAL A 82 1.09 -10.63 1.33
C VAL A 82 -0.38 -11.03 1.36
N GLU A 83 -1.24 -10.13 1.80
CA GLU A 83 -2.68 -10.38 1.93
C GLU A 83 -3.51 -9.09 1.90
N SER A 84 -4.76 -9.21 1.47
CA SER A 84 -5.75 -8.14 1.53
C SER A 84 -6.84 -8.47 2.54
N ARG A 85 -7.08 -7.53 3.44
CA ARG A 85 -8.14 -7.53 4.45
C ARG A 85 -9.11 -6.37 4.24
N VAL A 86 -9.13 -5.81 3.02
CA VAL A 86 -10.03 -4.71 2.65
C VAL A 86 -11.47 -5.19 2.78
N GLU A 87 -12.26 -4.50 3.61
CA GLU A 87 -13.67 -4.80 3.77
C GLU A 87 -14.43 -4.49 2.48
N LYS A 88 -15.28 -5.44 2.04
CA LYS A 88 -16.18 -5.23 0.92
C LYS A 88 -17.28 -4.28 1.37
N ILE A 89 -17.46 -3.21 0.63
CA ILE A 89 -18.53 -2.24 0.86
C ILE A 89 -19.72 -2.69 0.01
N GLU A 90 -20.71 -3.28 0.68
CA GLU A 90 -21.99 -3.64 0.08
C GLU A 90 -22.99 -2.51 0.39
N ILE A 91 -23.63 -1.99 -0.66
CA ILE A 91 -24.55 -0.85 -0.59
C ILE A 91 -25.77 -1.22 -1.42
N ASP A 92 -26.92 -1.20 -0.76
CA ASP A 92 -28.21 -1.40 -1.39
C ASP A 92 -28.87 -0.06 -1.70
N GLU A 93 -29.97 -0.09 -2.45
CA GLU A 93 -30.72 1.12 -2.80
C GLU A 93 -31.21 1.92 -1.59
N ASP A 94 -31.51 1.23 -0.48
CA ASP A 94 -32.01 1.85 0.75
C ASP A 94 -30.91 2.61 1.51
N ASP A 95 -29.64 2.30 1.28
CA ASP A 95 -28.49 3.00 1.87
C ASP A 95 -28.19 4.33 1.17
N VAL A 96 -28.83 4.59 0.03
CA VAL A 96 -28.61 5.80 -0.77
C VAL A 96 -29.69 6.83 -0.50
N ASP A 97 -29.33 7.84 0.29
CA ASP A 97 -30.21 8.97 0.59
C ASP A 97 -30.58 9.82 -0.64
N ASP A 98 -31.73 10.51 -0.56
CA ASP A 98 -32.26 11.36 -1.64
C ASP A 98 -31.30 12.48 -2.04
N ARG A 99 -30.45 12.94 -1.12
CA ARG A 99 -29.48 14.00 -1.38
C ARG A 99 -28.38 13.48 -2.30
N PHE A 100 -27.89 12.26 -2.07
CA PHE A 100 -26.90 11.61 -2.93
C PHE A 100 -27.51 11.23 -4.27
N ARG A 101 -28.76 10.75 -4.31
CA ARG A 101 -29.49 10.51 -5.57
C ARG A 101 -29.62 11.78 -6.40
N SER A 102 -29.97 12.90 -5.78
CA SER A 102 -30.05 14.21 -6.44
C SER A 102 -28.69 14.70 -6.92
N LEU A 103 -27.63 14.54 -6.11
CA LEU A 103 -26.26 14.85 -6.52
C LEU A 103 -25.84 14.00 -7.72
N PHE A 104 -26.07 12.68 -7.67
CA PHE A 104 -25.79 11.78 -8.78
C PHE A 104 -26.53 12.20 -10.05
N GLY A 105 -27.83 12.48 -9.96
CA GLY A 105 -28.62 12.93 -11.12
C GLY A 105 -28.17 14.27 -11.72
N GLN A 106 -27.51 15.14 -10.95
CA GLN A 106 -26.89 16.38 -11.47
C GLN A 106 -25.53 16.15 -12.12
N LEU A 107 -24.86 15.06 -11.77
CA LEU A 107 -23.51 14.73 -12.21
C LEU A 107 -23.49 13.72 -13.36
N ALA A 108 -24.40 12.76 -13.33
CA ALA A 108 -24.61 11.76 -14.36
C ALA A 108 -25.22 12.43 -15.61
N GLY A 109 -24.77 11.98 -16.78
CA GLY A 109 -25.23 12.49 -18.06
C GLY A 109 -26.67 12.06 -18.37
N ALA A 110 -27.06 12.23 -19.64
CA ALA A 110 -28.38 11.79 -20.13
C ALA A 110 -28.58 10.27 -20.05
N ASP A 111 -27.49 9.51 -19.92
CA ASP A 111 -27.43 8.07 -19.77
C ASP A 111 -27.57 7.59 -18.32
N CYS A 112 -27.66 8.51 -17.35
CA CYS A 112 -27.76 8.19 -15.92
C CYS A 112 -26.58 7.35 -15.39
N GLU A 113 -25.41 7.48 -16.01
CA GLU A 113 -24.16 6.84 -15.61
C GLU A 113 -23.05 7.88 -15.52
N ILE A 114 -21.97 7.55 -14.81
CA ILE A 114 -20.78 8.41 -14.70
C ILE A 114 -19.60 7.74 -15.38
N SER A 115 -19.13 8.34 -16.47
CA SER A 115 -17.89 7.91 -17.14
C SER A 115 -16.63 8.33 -16.38
N ALA A 116 -15.48 7.71 -16.70
CA ALA A 116 -14.19 8.12 -16.14
C ALA A 116 -13.84 9.61 -16.38
N PHE A 117 -14.30 10.19 -17.49
CA PHE A 117 -14.09 11.61 -17.79
C PHE A 117 -14.96 12.53 -16.93
N GLU A 118 -16.20 12.13 -16.65
CA GLU A 118 -17.08 12.85 -15.73
C GLU A 118 -16.59 12.73 -14.29
N LEU A 119 -16.23 11.51 -13.88
CA LEU A 119 -15.63 11.22 -12.57
C LEU A 119 -14.42 12.12 -12.31
N GLN A 120 -13.51 12.26 -13.28
CA GLN A 120 -12.35 13.14 -13.15
C GLN A 120 -12.76 14.59 -12.86
N LYS A 121 -13.72 15.13 -13.63
CA LYS A 121 -14.21 16.50 -13.44
C LYS A 121 -14.87 16.67 -12.07
N ILE A 122 -15.62 15.68 -11.61
CA ILE A 122 -16.30 15.68 -10.32
C ILE A 122 -15.27 15.72 -9.19
N LEU A 123 -14.34 14.76 -9.17
CA LEU A 123 -13.35 14.64 -8.11
C LEU A 123 -12.42 15.86 -8.07
N ASN A 124 -12.00 16.38 -9.23
CA ASN A 124 -11.12 17.55 -9.29
C ASN A 124 -11.82 18.81 -8.79
N LYS A 125 -13.13 18.99 -9.02
CA LYS A 125 -13.89 20.10 -8.44
C LYS A 125 -13.96 20.07 -6.91
N VAL A 126 -13.87 18.89 -6.31
CA VAL A 126 -13.89 18.70 -4.85
C VAL A 126 -12.49 18.89 -4.27
N VAL A 127 -11.51 18.21 -4.85
CA VAL A 127 -10.13 18.21 -4.37
C VAL A 127 -9.45 19.58 -4.53
N THR A 128 -9.71 20.32 -5.61
CA THR A 128 -9.14 21.67 -5.79
C THR A 128 -9.64 22.71 -4.79
N LYS A 129 -10.73 22.45 -4.09
CA LYS A 129 -11.26 23.33 -3.03
C LYS A 129 -10.65 23.04 -1.67
N ARG A 130 -9.88 21.96 -1.55
CA ARG A 130 -9.25 21.53 -0.31
C ARG A 130 -7.83 22.07 -0.22
N SER A 131 -7.51 22.70 0.91
CA SER A 131 -6.15 23.17 1.22
C SER A 131 -5.38 22.17 2.10
N ASP A 132 -6.05 21.13 2.58
CA ASP A 132 -5.50 20.08 3.46
C ASP A 132 -4.79 18.96 2.69
N ILE A 133 -4.80 18.99 1.36
CA ILE A 133 -4.13 18.01 0.50
C ILE A 133 -3.41 18.75 -0.64
N GLN A 134 -2.17 18.33 -0.93
CA GLN A 134 -1.42 18.84 -2.05
C GLN A 134 -1.51 17.84 -3.20
N THR A 135 -2.18 18.23 -4.29
CA THR A 135 -2.29 17.40 -5.50
C THR A 135 -2.63 18.26 -6.71
N SER A 136 -2.23 17.79 -7.89
CA SER A 136 -2.61 18.38 -9.17
C SER A 136 -4.04 18.00 -9.62
N GLY A 137 -4.72 17.20 -8.81
CA GLY A 137 -6.02 16.59 -9.13
C GLY A 137 -5.85 15.17 -9.67
N PHE A 138 -6.94 14.43 -9.72
CA PHE A 138 -7.00 13.09 -10.24
C PHE A 138 -6.68 13.05 -11.74
N SER A 139 -5.78 12.14 -12.10
CA SER A 139 -5.51 11.77 -13.48
C SER A 139 -6.64 10.92 -14.07
N LEU A 140 -6.76 10.95 -15.40
CA LEU A 140 -7.74 10.13 -16.11
C LEU A 140 -7.43 8.64 -15.97
N SER A 141 -6.15 8.28 -15.84
CA SER A 141 -5.70 6.91 -15.54
C SER A 141 -6.25 6.41 -14.22
N THR A 142 -6.14 7.19 -13.14
CA THR A 142 -6.70 6.83 -11.84
C THR A 142 -8.20 6.68 -11.90
N CYS A 143 -8.89 7.61 -12.56
CA CYS A 143 -10.35 7.54 -12.73
C CYS A 143 -10.78 6.29 -13.52
N ARG A 144 -10.03 5.89 -14.57
CA ARG A 144 -10.29 4.65 -15.31
C ARG A 144 -10.10 3.41 -14.43
N ASN A 145 -9.04 3.38 -13.62
CA ASN A 145 -8.82 2.27 -12.69
C ASN A 145 -9.95 2.18 -11.66
N MET A 146 -10.46 3.31 -11.17
CA MET A 146 -11.59 3.36 -10.24
C MET A 146 -12.87 2.80 -10.88
N VAL A 147 -13.16 3.18 -12.12
CA VAL A 147 -14.31 2.63 -12.87
C VAL A 147 -14.12 1.13 -13.03
N ASN A 148 -12.98 0.66 -13.54
CA ASN A 148 -12.71 -0.76 -13.76
C ASN A 148 -12.79 -1.61 -12.48
N LEU A 149 -12.50 -1.05 -11.30
CA LEU A 149 -12.61 -1.76 -10.03
C LEU A 149 -14.07 -2.05 -9.65
N LEU A 150 -15.01 -1.19 -10.05
CA LEU A 150 -16.39 -1.19 -9.55
C LEU A 150 -17.46 -1.45 -10.60
N ASP A 151 -17.11 -1.32 -11.89
CA ASP A 151 -17.95 -1.63 -13.05
C ASP A 151 -18.25 -3.13 -13.10
N LYS A 152 -19.32 -3.54 -12.41
CA LYS A 152 -19.73 -4.95 -12.30
C LYS A 152 -20.52 -5.41 -13.52
N ASP A 153 -21.18 -4.48 -14.20
CA ASP A 153 -22.03 -4.75 -15.36
C ASP A 153 -21.28 -4.65 -16.70
N GLY A 154 -20.05 -4.14 -16.69
CA GLY A 154 -19.20 -4.01 -17.87
C GLY A 154 -19.61 -2.86 -18.79
N SER A 155 -20.34 -1.87 -18.26
CA SER A 155 -20.78 -0.67 -18.98
C SER A 155 -19.61 0.25 -19.36
N GLY A 156 -18.47 0.12 -18.67
CA GLY A 156 -17.35 1.06 -18.74
C GLY A 156 -17.65 2.39 -18.03
N LYS A 157 -18.70 2.44 -17.22
CA LYS A 157 -19.15 3.61 -16.45
C LYS A 157 -19.64 3.15 -15.07
N LEU A 158 -20.11 4.10 -14.27
CA LEU A 158 -20.60 3.85 -12.92
C LEU A 158 -22.08 4.20 -12.80
N GLY A 159 -22.89 3.20 -12.44
CA GLY A 159 -24.25 3.42 -11.97
C GLY A 159 -24.29 4.05 -10.57
N LEU A 160 -25.51 4.34 -10.08
CA LEU A 160 -25.72 5.00 -8.79
C LEU A 160 -25.05 4.25 -7.62
N LEU A 161 -25.29 2.94 -7.51
CA LEU A 161 -24.77 2.11 -6.43
C LEU A 161 -23.24 1.98 -6.50
N GLU A 162 -22.69 1.75 -7.68
CA GLU A 162 -21.25 1.65 -7.90
C GLU A 162 -20.54 2.98 -7.59
N PHE A 163 -21.13 4.10 -8.00
CA PHE A 163 -20.62 5.42 -7.66
C PHE A 163 -20.70 5.70 -6.15
N LYS A 164 -21.76 5.24 -5.47
CA LYS A 164 -21.85 5.36 -4.01
C LYS A 164 -20.75 4.57 -3.30
N VAL A 165 -20.49 3.33 -3.72
CA VAL A 165 -19.38 2.51 -3.21
C VAL A 165 -18.05 3.21 -3.44
N LEU A 166 -17.82 3.73 -4.65
CA LEU A 166 -16.60 4.47 -4.98
C LEU A 166 -16.42 5.67 -4.07
N TRP A 167 -17.48 6.46 -3.89
CA TRP A 167 -17.45 7.67 -3.10
C TRP A 167 -17.05 7.38 -1.65
N THR A 168 -17.66 6.35 -1.05
CA THR A 168 -17.31 5.90 0.31
C THR A 168 -15.87 5.42 0.40
N LYS A 169 -15.35 4.69 -0.61
CA LYS A 169 -13.93 4.32 -0.66
C LYS A 169 -13.01 5.54 -0.71
N ILE A 170 -13.31 6.51 -1.56
CA ILE A 170 -12.49 7.74 -1.69
C ILE A 170 -12.51 8.53 -0.38
N GLU A 171 -13.66 8.64 0.30
CA GLU A 171 -13.74 9.28 1.62
C GLU A 171 -12.89 8.56 2.66
N ASN A 172 -12.90 7.22 2.67
CA ASN A 172 -12.05 6.41 3.56
C ASN A 172 -10.56 6.60 3.24
N PHE A 173 -10.17 6.58 1.96
CA PHE A 173 -8.79 6.82 1.55
C PHE A 173 -8.32 8.23 1.93
N LEU A 174 -9.18 9.23 1.79
CA LEU A 174 -8.90 10.60 2.20
C LEU A 174 -8.69 10.72 3.71
N ASN A 175 -9.50 10.02 4.50
CA ASN A 175 -9.35 9.96 5.95
C ASN A 175 -8.02 9.29 6.35
N VAL A 176 -7.65 8.17 5.70
CA VAL A 176 -6.36 7.50 5.92
C VAL A 176 -5.21 8.43 5.55
N TYR A 177 -5.26 9.03 4.36
CA TYR A 177 -4.23 9.94 3.87
C TYR A 177 -3.97 11.09 4.85
N ARG A 178 -5.02 11.76 5.30
CA ARG A 178 -4.91 12.86 6.29
C ARG A 178 -4.45 12.41 7.67
N LYS A 179 -4.86 11.23 8.11
CA LYS A 179 -4.47 10.69 9.42
C LYS A 179 -2.99 10.33 9.46
N LYS A 180 -2.42 9.96 8.31
CA LYS A 180 -1.03 9.48 8.18
C LYS A 180 -0.07 10.56 7.70
N ASP A 181 -0.54 11.69 7.18
CA ASP A 181 0.23 12.91 6.93
C ASP A 181 0.60 13.57 8.28
N VAL A 182 1.61 13.02 8.96
CA VAL A 182 1.99 13.42 10.32
C VAL A 182 2.67 14.78 10.32
N ASP A 183 3.40 15.09 9.25
CA ASP A 183 4.09 16.36 9.08
C ASP A 183 3.20 17.48 8.53
N ASN A 184 1.95 17.17 8.15
CA ASN A 184 0.99 18.08 7.53
C ASN A 184 1.56 18.75 6.27
N SER A 185 2.39 18.03 5.52
CA SER A 185 2.93 18.49 4.25
C SER A 185 1.87 18.55 3.15
N GLY A 186 0.75 17.85 3.32
CA GLY A 186 -0.25 17.62 2.28
C GLY A 186 0.16 16.52 1.29
N THR A 187 1.35 15.93 1.47
CA THR A 187 1.93 14.84 0.68
C THR A 187 2.29 13.67 1.60
N MET A 188 2.53 12.49 1.03
CA MET A 188 2.89 11.32 1.81
C MET A 188 4.32 10.86 1.50
N SER A 189 5.13 10.68 2.54
CA SER A 189 6.46 10.08 2.43
C SER A 189 6.38 8.56 2.23
N SER A 190 7.48 7.95 1.75
CA SER A 190 7.61 6.48 1.67
C SER A 190 7.33 5.75 3.00
N THR A 191 7.66 6.36 4.14
CA THR A 191 7.40 5.78 5.46
C THR A 191 5.93 5.86 5.85
N GLU A 192 5.26 6.96 5.52
CA GLU A 192 3.82 7.13 5.80
C GLU A 192 3.00 6.22 4.89
N MET A 193 3.43 6.06 3.62
CA MET A 193 2.81 5.16 2.65
C MET A 193 2.69 3.73 3.16
N ARG A 194 3.75 3.19 3.80
CA ARG A 194 3.68 1.85 4.40
C ARG A 194 2.54 1.76 5.42
N THR A 195 2.50 2.69 6.36
CA THR A 195 1.49 2.70 7.42
C THR A 195 0.09 3.02 6.92
N ALA A 196 -0.04 3.73 5.80
CA ALA A 196 -1.30 4.04 5.15
C ALA A 196 -1.86 2.84 4.38
N VAL A 197 -1.01 2.08 3.68
CA VAL A 197 -1.39 0.83 3.01
C VAL A 197 -1.86 -0.22 4.03
N GLU A 198 -1.16 -0.33 5.16
CA GLU A 198 -1.58 -1.19 6.29
C GLU A 198 -2.94 -0.78 6.86
N GLU A 199 -3.15 0.52 7.09
CA GLU A 199 -4.43 1.06 7.59
C GLU A 199 -5.57 0.88 6.59
N ALA A 200 -5.26 0.92 5.29
CA ALA A 200 -6.23 0.64 4.22
C ALA A 200 -6.61 -0.84 4.12
N GLY A 201 -5.95 -1.72 4.88
CA GLY A 201 -6.28 -3.14 4.98
C GLY A 201 -5.36 -4.07 4.18
N PHE A 202 -4.23 -3.59 3.66
CA PHE A 202 -3.28 -4.42 2.92
C PHE A 202 -2.05 -4.74 3.77
N SER A 203 -1.66 -6.00 3.83
CA SER A 203 -0.38 -6.43 4.38
C SER A 203 0.52 -6.82 3.22
N LEU A 204 1.72 -6.21 3.13
CA LEU A 204 2.65 -6.40 2.02
C LEU A 204 4.08 -6.54 2.56
N ASN A 205 4.88 -7.36 1.88
CA ASN A 205 6.30 -7.47 2.18
C ASN A 205 7.11 -6.24 1.70
N ASN A 206 8.35 -6.13 2.15
CA ASN A 206 9.26 -5.04 1.82
C ASN A 206 9.48 -4.85 0.31
N PRO A 207 9.71 -5.90 -0.50
CA PRO A 207 9.84 -5.75 -1.95
C PRO A 207 8.63 -5.08 -2.59
N LEU A 208 7.41 -5.44 -2.19
CA LEU A 208 6.20 -4.81 -2.73
C LEU A 208 6.10 -3.34 -2.31
N HIS A 209 6.40 -3.00 -1.05
CA HIS A 209 6.46 -1.60 -0.63
C HIS A 209 7.47 -0.77 -1.44
N GLN A 210 8.65 -1.34 -1.76
CA GLN A 210 9.64 -0.67 -2.61
C GLN A 210 9.09 -0.43 -4.02
N VAL A 211 8.39 -1.41 -4.61
CA VAL A 211 7.75 -1.26 -5.92
C VAL A 211 6.66 -0.19 -5.89
N LEU A 212 5.84 -0.14 -4.83
CA LEU A 212 4.81 0.89 -4.69
C LEU A 212 5.43 2.29 -4.64
N VAL A 213 6.44 2.50 -3.80
CA VAL A 213 7.14 3.79 -3.71
C VAL A 213 7.76 4.14 -5.06
N ALA A 214 8.54 3.23 -5.67
CA ALA A 214 9.21 3.49 -6.94
C ALA A 214 8.24 3.80 -8.10
N ARG A 215 7.01 3.29 -8.05
CA ARG A 215 6.02 3.47 -9.13
C ARG A 215 5.15 4.71 -8.98
N TYR A 216 4.84 5.08 -7.74
CA TYR A 216 3.84 6.10 -7.40
C TYR A 216 4.42 7.34 -6.71
N SER A 217 5.69 7.33 -6.31
CA SER A 217 6.33 8.53 -5.79
C SER A 217 6.82 9.45 -6.92
N GLU A 218 6.76 10.73 -6.66
CA GLU A 218 7.40 11.77 -7.46
C GLU A 218 8.93 11.74 -7.27
N ALA A 219 9.63 12.60 -8.03
CA ALA A 219 11.10 12.67 -8.01
C ALA A 219 11.69 13.02 -6.64
N ASP A 220 10.91 13.66 -5.77
CA ASP A 220 11.28 14.01 -4.39
C ASP A 220 10.87 12.95 -3.35
N LEU A 221 10.43 11.76 -3.81
CA LEU A 221 9.95 10.64 -2.99
C LEU A 221 8.65 10.93 -2.21
N THR A 222 7.93 11.98 -2.59
CA THR A 222 6.58 12.25 -2.07
C THR A 222 5.52 11.57 -2.94
N ILE A 223 4.39 11.23 -2.34
CA ILE A 223 3.23 10.63 -3.01
C ILE A 223 2.06 11.55 -2.76
N ASP A 224 1.47 12.07 -3.83
CA ASP A 224 0.28 12.92 -3.75
C ASP A 224 -1.00 12.08 -3.63
N PHE A 225 -2.14 12.75 -3.44
CA PHE A 225 -3.41 12.05 -3.23
C PHE A 225 -3.88 11.24 -4.46
N ASP A 226 -3.63 11.71 -5.69
CA ASP A 226 -3.98 10.96 -6.91
C ASP A 226 -3.19 9.64 -6.98
N ASN A 227 -1.87 9.72 -6.81
CA ASN A 227 -1.00 8.55 -6.83
C ASN A 227 -1.30 7.58 -5.69
N PHE A 228 -1.61 8.08 -4.48
CA PHE A 228 -2.03 7.24 -3.36
C PHE A 228 -3.29 6.44 -3.67
N VAL A 229 -4.34 7.10 -4.16
CA VAL A 229 -5.60 6.41 -4.48
C VAL A 229 -5.42 5.48 -5.69
N GLY A 230 -4.70 5.91 -6.72
CA GLY A 230 -4.38 5.07 -7.87
C GLY A 230 -3.60 3.81 -7.51
N CYS A 231 -2.75 3.89 -6.48
CA CYS A 231 -2.06 2.75 -5.89
C CYS A 231 -3.03 1.78 -5.22
N LEU A 232 -3.85 2.26 -4.27
CA LEU A 232 -4.76 1.39 -3.53
C LEU A 232 -5.82 0.73 -4.42
N VAL A 233 -6.38 1.47 -5.38
CA VAL A 233 -7.33 0.94 -6.35
C VAL A 233 -6.70 -0.17 -7.19
N ARG A 234 -5.47 0.05 -7.72
CA ARG A 234 -4.79 -0.96 -8.53
C ARG A 234 -4.43 -2.21 -7.70
N LEU A 235 -4.00 -2.00 -6.45
CA LEU A 235 -3.70 -3.08 -5.53
C LEU A 235 -4.96 -3.92 -5.24
N GLU A 236 -6.09 -3.27 -4.96
CA GLU A 236 -7.38 -3.94 -4.75
C GLU A 236 -7.81 -4.74 -5.98
N THR A 237 -7.72 -4.16 -7.19
CA THR A 237 -8.02 -4.88 -8.43
C THR A 237 -7.15 -6.12 -8.62
N MET A 238 -5.86 -6.02 -8.29
CA MET A 238 -4.92 -7.16 -8.39
C MET A 238 -5.28 -8.28 -7.41
N PHE A 239 -5.57 -7.95 -6.14
CA PHE A 239 -6.02 -8.94 -5.16
C PHE A 239 -7.35 -9.58 -5.56
N ASN A 240 -8.33 -8.78 -6.00
CA ASN A 240 -9.63 -9.29 -6.44
C ASN A 240 -9.49 -10.24 -7.64
N THR A 241 -8.67 -9.88 -8.63
CA THR A 241 -8.38 -10.73 -9.78
C THR A 241 -7.71 -12.04 -9.34
N PHE A 242 -6.70 -11.96 -8.48
CA PHE A 242 -5.99 -13.14 -8.00
C PHE A 242 -6.92 -14.10 -7.24
N TYR A 243 -7.72 -13.60 -6.30
CA TYR A 243 -8.66 -14.42 -5.53
C TYR A 243 -9.79 -15.01 -6.38
N THR A 244 -10.19 -14.32 -7.45
CA THR A 244 -11.19 -14.84 -8.39
C THR A 244 -10.63 -16.01 -9.21
N LEU A 245 -9.33 -15.97 -9.54
CA LEU A 245 -8.66 -16.99 -10.33
C LEU A 245 -8.16 -18.17 -9.50
N ASP A 246 -7.72 -17.96 -8.25
CA ASP A 246 -7.28 -19.01 -7.33
C ASP A 246 -8.45 -19.75 -6.65
N THR A 247 -9.27 -20.40 -7.46
CA THR A 247 -10.48 -21.12 -7.01
C THR A 247 -10.23 -22.20 -5.95
N ASN A 248 -8.99 -22.73 -5.88
CA ASN A 248 -8.62 -23.80 -4.97
C ASN A 248 -7.87 -23.31 -3.72
N ASN A 249 -7.69 -21.99 -3.54
CA ASN A 249 -6.85 -21.40 -2.48
C ASN A 249 -5.45 -22.04 -2.42
N SER A 250 -4.88 -22.30 -3.59
CA SER A 250 -3.57 -22.92 -3.74
C SER A 250 -2.41 -21.96 -3.46
N GLY A 251 -2.68 -20.66 -3.49
CA GLY A 251 -1.66 -19.61 -3.44
C GLY A 251 -0.97 -19.38 -4.79
N THR A 252 -1.46 -19.99 -5.87
CA THR A 252 -0.90 -19.89 -7.22
C THR A 252 -2.00 -19.78 -8.27
N ILE A 253 -1.75 -19.08 -9.36
CA ILE A 253 -2.65 -19.00 -10.52
C ILE A 253 -1.89 -19.32 -11.80
N GLU A 254 -2.56 -19.96 -12.76
CA GLU A 254 -2.02 -20.25 -14.08
C GLU A 254 -2.74 -19.38 -15.11
N LEU A 255 -1.98 -18.65 -15.92
CA LEU A 255 -2.50 -17.77 -16.96
C LEU A 255 -1.79 -18.05 -18.28
N ASN A 256 -2.54 -18.08 -19.37
CA ASN A 256 -1.98 -18.10 -20.71
C ASN A 256 -1.58 -16.68 -21.16
N ILE A 257 -0.82 -16.59 -22.27
CA ILE A 257 -0.29 -15.30 -22.75
C ILE A 257 -1.38 -14.27 -23.10
N MET A 258 -2.58 -14.72 -23.50
CA MET A 258 -3.69 -13.84 -23.82
C MET A 258 -4.31 -13.28 -22.53
N GLU A 259 -4.49 -14.12 -21.52
CA GLU A 259 -4.99 -13.71 -20.21
C GLU A 259 -4.04 -12.75 -19.50
N VAL A 260 -2.72 -13.00 -19.57
CA VAL A 260 -1.71 -12.08 -19.02
C VAL A 260 -1.86 -10.67 -19.61
N ARG A 261 -2.13 -10.56 -20.92
CA ARG A 261 -2.35 -9.26 -21.59
C ARG A 261 -3.66 -8.60 -21.21
N SER A 262 -4.67 -9.38 -20.82
CA SER A 262 -5.95 -8.85 -20.36
C SER A 262 -5.90 -8.39 -18.89
N CYS A 263 -4.98 -8.93 -18.08
CA CYS A 263 -4.80 -8.58 -16.67
C CYS A 263 -3.78 -7.46 -16.40
N SER A 264 -2.99 -7.04 -17.40
CA SER A 264 -1.90 -6.04 -17.27
C SER A 264 -2.34 -4.60 -17.51
#